data_AF-C7EMZ3-F1
#
_entry.id   AF-C7EMZ3-F1
#
_cell.length_a   1.000
_cell.length_b   1.000
_cell.length_c   1.000
_cell.angle_alpha   90.00
_cell.angle_beta   90.00
_cell.angle_gamma   90.00
#
_symmetry.space_group_name_H-M   'P 1'
#
loop_
_entity.id
_entity.type
_entity.pdbx_description
1 polymer ?
#
loop_
_entity_poly.entity_id
_entity_poly.type
_entity_poly.pdbx_seq_one_letter_code
_entity_poly.pdbx_strand_id
1 'polypeptide(L)' 'MSVDANGTWHLYYQYNPTGIVAGNQHWGHATSQDLYHWINQPIALFPPNEDTFVFSGSAVIDVNNTSGFFPDQDN' A
#
# COMPACT_ATOMS: atom_id res chain seq x y z
N MET A 1 1.64 -7.71 2.41
CA MET A 1 1.63 -8.18 1.00
C MET A 1 0.23 -8.69 0.71
N SER A 2 -0.33 -8.33 -0.44
CA SER A 2 -1.68 -8.74 -0.90
C SER A 2 -1.63 -9.12 -2.38
N VAL A 3 -2.62 -9.88 -2.85
CA VAL A 3 -2.77 -10.22 -4.27
C VAL A 3 -4.11 -9.69 -4.77
N ASP A 4 -4.12 -8.95 -5.87
CA ASP A 4 -5.32 -8.38 -6.47
C ASP A 4 -6.14 -9.40 -7.29
N ALA A 5 -7.33 -9.01 -7.75
CA ALA A 5 -8.19 -9.88 -8.56
C ALA A 5 -7.57 -10.28 -9.90
N ASN A 6 -6.55 -9.55 -10.36
CA ASN A 6 -5.80 -9.83 -11.59
C ASN A 6 -4.58 -10.73 -11.33
N GLY A 7 -4.34 -11.16 -10.09
CA GLY A 7 -3.18 -11.97 -9.70
C GLY A 7 -1.91 -11.15 -9.46
N THR A 8 -1.98 -9.82 -9.44
CA THR A 8 -0.83 -8.95 -9.18
C THR A 8 -0.50 -8.97 -7.70
N TRP A 9 0.77 -9.19 -7.35
CA TRP A 9 1.27 -9.09 -5.99
C TRP A 9 1.60 -7.64 -5.64
N HIS A 10 1.12 -7.17 -4.50
CA HIS A 10 1.40 -5.85 -3.94
C HIS A 10 2.24 -5.99 -2.68
N LEU A 11 3.42 -5.37 -2.69
CA LEU A 11 4.29 -5.23 -1.54
C LEU A 11 4.24 -3.78 -1.04
N TYR A 12 3.85 -3.62 0.23
CA TYR A 12 3.96 -2.36 0.95
C TYR A 12 5.05 -2.48 2.01
N TYR A 13 5.80 -1.40 2.23
CA TYR A 13 6.91 -1.37 3.18
C TYR A 13 7.08 0.01 3.81
N GLN A 14 7.64 0.04 5.02
CA GLN A 14 7.97 1.29 5.69
C GLN A 14 9.03 2.05 4.89
N TYR A 15 8.71 3.28 4.51
CA TYR A 15 9.57 4.09 3.65
C TYR A 15 9.75 5.49 4.22
N ASN A 16 10.99 5.97 4.22
CA ASN A 16 11.32 7.38 4.46
C ASN A 16 11.84 7.98 3.13
N PRO A 17 11.05 8.83 2.45
CA PRO A 17 11.47 9.42 1.18
C PRO A 17 12.59 10.47 1.33
N THR A 18 12.83 10.96 2.54
CA THR A 18 13.73 12.09 2.81
C THR A 18 15.02 11.70 3.54
N GLY A 19 15.22 10.41 3.85
CA GLY A 19 16.39 9.98 4.61
C GLY A 19 16.58 8.47 4.65
N ILE A 20 17.78 8.06 5.06
CA ILE A 20 18.19 6.65 5.21
C ILE A 20 17.98 6.10 6.63
N VAL A 21 17.34 6.88 7.50
CA VAL A 21 17.06 6.55 8.90
C VAL A 21 15.55 6.57 9.14
N ALA A 22 15.10 5.99 10.26
CA ALA A 22 13.70 6.07 10.66
C ALA A 22 13.28 7.51 10.99
N GLY A 23 12.01 7.82 10.72
CA GLY A 23 11.41 9.16 10.79
C GLY A 23 10.71 9.46 9.46
N ASN A 24 9.56 10.11 9.47
CA ASN A 24 8.76 10.38 8.27
C ASN A 24 8.22 9.11 7.56
N GLN A 25 7.62 8.20 8.32
CA GLN A 25 7.11 6.92 7.81
C GLN A 25 5.94 7.09 6.82
N HIS A 26 6.16 6.58 5.62
CA HIS A 26 5.21 6.37 4.54
C HIS A 26 5.05 4.87 4.26
N TRP A 27 4.04 4.50 3.47
CA TRP A 27 4.02 3.21 2.80
C TRP A 27 4.57 3.35 1.38
N GLY A 28 5.79 2.84 1.17
CA GLY A 28 6.30 2.56 -0.17
C GLY A 28 5.52 1.41 -0.81
N HIS A 29 5.57 1.31 -2.14
CA HIS A 29 4.79 0.32 -2.88
C HIS A 29 5.57 -0.22 -4.09
N ALA A 30 5.53 -1.53 -4.27
CA ALA A 30 5.98 -2.21 -5.48
C ALA A 30 5.00 -3.31 -5.88
N THR A 31 4.95 -3.61 -7.18
CA THR A 31 4.13 -4.70 -7.73
C THR A 31 4.96 -5.73 -8.46
N SER A 32 4.48 -6.98 -8.49
CA SER A 32 5.11 -8.09 -9.17
C SER A 32 4.07 -9.09 -9.67
N GLN A 33 4.39 -9.82 -10.74
CA GLN A 33 3.60 -10.97 -11.21
C GLN A 33 4.13 -12.32 -10.71
N ASP A 34 5.35 -12.35 -10.17
CA ASP A 34 6.07 -13.60 -9.86
C ASP A 34 6.79 -13.58 -8.51
N LEU A 35 6.58 -12.53 -7.69
CA LEU A 35 7.24 -12.28 -6.41
C LEU A 35 8.76 -12.08 -6.47
N TYR A 36 9.35 -12.01 -7.67
CA TYR A 36 10.79 -11.89 -7.86
C TYR A 36 11.17 -10.62 -8.61
N HIS A 37 10.49 -10.33 -9.72
CA HIS A 37 10.70 -9.11 -10.50
C HIS A 37 9.72 -8.04 -10.03
N TRP A 38 10.25 -6.96 -9.48
CA TRP A 38 9.46 -5.89 -8.86
C TRP A 38 9.52 -4.61 -9.69
N ILE A 39 8.36 -3.98 -9.86
CA ILE A 39 8.21 -2.65 -10.44
C ILE A 39 7.88 -1.69 -9.31
N ASN A 40 8.73 -0.68 -9.11
CA ASN A 40 8.46 0.39 -8.15
C ASN A 40 7.24 1.20 -8.58
N GLN A 41 6.34 1.44 -7.63
CA GLN A 41 5.15 2.26 -7.81
C GLN A 41 5.30 3.59 -7.04
N PRO A 42 4.43 4.57 -7.28
CA PRO A 42 4.33 5.74 -6.42
C PRO A 42 4.09 5.35 -4.96
N ILE A 43 4.50 6.23 -4.02
CA ILE A 43 4.21 6.04 -2.60
C ILE A 43 2.69 5.92 -2.41
N ALA A 44 2.26 4.92 -1.64
CA ALA A 44 0.85 4.57 -1.49
C ALA A 44 0.15 5.36 -0.39
N LEU A 45 0.81 5.56 0.76
CA LEU A 45 0.28 6.35 1.87
C LEU A 45 1.32 7.33 2.38
N PHE A 46 0.87 8.57 2.59
CA PHE A 46 1.64 9.68 3.10
C PHE A 46 1.05 10.12 4.44
N PRO A 47 1.88 10.56 5.39
CA PRO A 47 1.37 11.16 6.60
C PRO A 47 0.63 12.46 6.26
N PRO A 48 -0.51 12.76 6.92
CA PRO A 48 -1.30 13.95 6.64
C PRO A 48 -0.62 15.25 7.11
N ASN A 49 0.38 15.17 7.98
CA ASN A 49 1.16 16.29 8.50
C ASN A 49 2.48 15.76 9.11
N GLU A 50 3.35 16.68 9.54
CA GLU A 50 4.70 16.37 10.05
C GLU A 50 4.70 15.61 11.40
N ASP A 51 3.60 15.67 12.15
CA ASP A 51 3.45 15.04 13.47
C ASP A 51 2.79 13.65 13.43
N THR A 52 2.42 13.19 12.22
CA THR A 52 1.77 11.89 12.02
C THR A 52 2.71 10.92 11.31
N PHE A 53 2.67 9.65 11.69
CA PHE A 53 3.49 8.60 11.08
C PHE A 53 2.61 7.43 10.61
N VAL A 54 2.83 6.95 9.38
CA VAL A 54 2.11 5.78 8.84
C VAL A 54 2.93 4.53 9.13
N PHE A 55 2.65 3.91 10.28
CA PHE A 55 3.33 2.68 10.70
C PHE A 55 2.80 1.44 9.98
N SER A 56 3.40 0.29 10.29
CA SER A 56 3.06 -1.00 9.69
C SER A 56 1.58 -1.34 9.82
N GLY A 57 1.08 -2.08 8.85
CA GLY A 57 -0.28 -2.60 8.85
C GLY A 57 -0.48 -3.67 7.79
N SER A 58 -1.75 -3.87 7.42
CA SER A 58 -2.18 -4.86 6.44
C SER A 58 -3.16 -4.25 5.45
N ALA A 59 -3.26 -4.88 4.28
CA ALA A 59 -4.27 -4.55 3.27
C ALA A 59 -5.10 -5.79 2.98
N VAL A 60 -6.38 -5.59 2.68
CA VAL A 60 -7.33 -6.63 2.29
C VAL A 60 -8.12 -6.16 1.08
N ILE A 61 -8.66 -7.10 0.32
CA ILE A 61 -9.60 -6.79 -0.77
C ILE A 61 -10.99 -6.96 -0.22
N ASP A 62 -11.72 -5.85 -0.16
CA ASP A 62 -13.11 -5.83 0.28
C ASP A 62 -14.04 -6.21 -0.89
N VAL A 63 -13.98 -7.48 -1.29
CA VAL A 63 -14.70 -8.01 -2.47
C VAL A 63 -16.22 -7.81 -2.44
N ASN A 64 -16.79 -7.64 -1.24
CA ASN A 64 -18.22 -7.48 -1.02
C ASN A 64 -18.59 -6.06 -0.56
N ASN A 65 -17.66 -5.11 -0.64
CA ASN A 65 -17.85 -3.73 -0.18
C ASN A 65 -18.46 -3.65 1.25
N THR A 66 -18.00 -4.53 2.14
CA THR A 66 -18.48 -4.62 3.53
C THR A 66 -18.15 -3.37 4.34
N SER A 67 -17.11 -2.65 3.95
CA SER A 67 -16.75 -1.34 4.51
C SER A 67 -17.69 -0.21 4.10
N GLY A 68 -18.39 -0.36 2.96
CA GLY A 68 -19.21 0.70 2.35
C GLY A 68 -18.40 1.83 1.71
N PHE A 69 -17.09 1.66 1.50
CA PHE A 69 -16.24 2.69 0.89
C PHE A 69 -16.42 2.83 -0.63
N PHE A 70 -17.08 1.89 -1.29
CA PHE A 70 -17.25 1.87 -2.75
C PHE A 70 -18.74 1.92 -3.13
N PRO A 71 -19.41 3.09 -3.02
CA PRO A 71 -20.87 3.20 -3.14
C PRO A 71 -21.43 2.78 -4.51
N ASP A 72 -20.62 2.76 -5.56
CA ASP A 72 -21.02 2.45 -6.95
C ASP A 72 -20.35 1.18 -7.49
N GLN A 73 -19.92 0.26 -6.61
CA GLN A 73 -19.31 -1.00 -7.04
C GLN A 73 -20.38 -2.04 -7.39
N ASP A 74 -20.61 -2.23 -8.69
CA ASP A 74 -21.40 -3.32 -9.24
C ASP A 74 -20.49 -4.55 -9.42
N ASN A 75 -20.74 -5.63 -8.68
CA ASN A 75 -19.98 -6.90 -8.79
C ASN A 75 -20.35 -7.68 -10.05
#